data_AF-A0A3B8UHN3-F1
#
_entry.id   AF-A0A3B8UHN3-F1
#
_cell.length_a   1.000
_cell.length_b   1.000
_cell.length_c   1.000
_cell.angle_alpha   90.00
_cell.angle_beta   90.00
_cell.angle_gamma   90.00
#
_symmetry.space_group_name_H-M   'P 1'
#
loop_
_entity.id
_entity.type
_entity.pdbx_description
1 polymer ?
#
loop_
_entity_poly.entity_id
_entity_poly.type
_entity_poly.pdbx_seq_one_letter_code
_entity_poly.pdbx_strand_id
1 'polypeptide(L)'
;MLDLRGKKAFIAGIGDDHGFGWAIAKSLAEAGAEILIGTWAPIVKIFKTSWANGKFDESRKLSNGQMMEFLKLYPMDAVYDNMQDVPEEVKTNKRYAEFSHYAISDVVAQVEADYGQIDILVHSLANAPEVTKSLLDTSRQGYLAAMSSSAYSFVSLLSHFGRIMKPHGSALNLTY
;
A
#
# COMPACT_ATOMS: atom_id res chain seq x y z
N MET A 1 -19.37 -8.71 16.75
CA MET A 1 -18.64 -7.68 15.97
C MET A 1 -17.16 -8.02 16.06
N LEU A 2 -16.42 -7.92 14.97
CA LEU A 2 -14.96 -8.12 14.99
C LEU A 2 -14.32 -6.97 15.78
N ASP A 3 -13.43 -7.27 16.73
CA ASP A 3 -12.74 -6.27 17.55
C ASP A 3 -11.24 -6.29 17.23
N LEU A 4 -10.78 -5.23 16.57
CA LEU A 4 -9.39 -5.00 16.19
C LEU A 4 -8.80 -3.79 16.93
N ARG A 5 -9.39 -3.37 18.06
CA ARG A 5 -8.84 -2.27 18.86
C ARG A 5 -7.41 -2.57 19.30
N GLY A 6 -6.53 -1.58 19.14
CA GLY A 6 -5.11 -1.68 19.44
C GLY A 6 -4.28 -2.49 18.42
N LYS A 7 -4.91 -2.95 17.33
CA LYS A 7 -4.23 -3.59 16.20
C LYS A 7 -3.82 -2.54 15.17
N LYS A 8 -2.62 -2.68 14.62
CA LYS A 8 -2.13 -1.82 13.52
C LYS A 8 -2.18 -2.56 12.19
N ALA A 9 -2.79 -1.96 11.19
CA ALA A 9 -2.87 -2.50 9.84
C ALA A 9 -2.08 -1.64 8.86
N PHE A 10 -1.19 -2.26 8.09
CA PHE A 10 -0.54 -1.63 6.94
C PHE A 10 -1.25 -2.07 5.65
N ILE A 11 -1.83 -1.13 4.92
CA ILE A 11 -2.53 -1.38 3.65
C ILE A 11 -1.72 -0.80 2.49
N ALA A 12 -1.12 -1.70 1.72
CA ALA A 12 -0.41 -1.38 0.49
C ALA A 12 -1.38 -1.28 -0.69
N GLY A 13 -1.39 -0.15 -1.40
CA GLY A 13 -2.15 0.03 -2.63
C GLY A 13 -3.39 0.92 -2.51
N ILE A 14 -3.38 1.93 -1.64
CA ILE A 14 -4.45 2.94 -1.60
C ILE A 14 -4.03 4.17 -2.39
N GLY A 15 -4.75 4.45 -3.48
CA GLY A 15 -4.54 5.62 -4.34
C GLY A 15 -5.70 6.61 -4.40
N ASP A 16 -6.90 6.17 -4.03
CA ASP A 16 -8.16 6.92 -3.96
C ASP A 16 -9.16 6.17 -3.06
N ASP A 17 -10.42 6.61 -3.05
CA ASP A 17 -11.51 6.03 -2.26
C ASP A 17 -12.44 5.08 -3.05
N HIS A 18 -12.06 4.67 -4.26
CA HIS A 18 -12.86 3.78 -5.11
C HIS A 18 -12.36 2.33 -5.11
N GLY A 19 -11.11 2.08 -4.73
CA GLY A 19 -10.50 0.75 -4.74
C GLY A 19 -10.83 -0.15 -3.54
N PHE A 20 -10.56 -1.44 -3.66
CA PHE A 20 -10.72 -2.41 -2.57
C PHE A 20 -9.84 -2.09 -1.35
N GLY A 21 -8.64 -1.56 -1.55
CA GLY A 21 -7.75 -1.16 -0.45
C GLY A 21 -8.41 -0.14 0.48
N TRP A 22 -9.16 0.82 -0.08
CA TRP A 22 -9.94 1.77 0.71
C TRP A 22 -11.09 1.11 1.47
N ALA A 23 -11.86 0.24 0.80
CA ALA A 23 -12.96 -0.49 1.42
C ALA A 23 -12.47 -1.39 2.58
N ILE A 24 -11.32 -2.04 2.42
CA ILE A 24 -10.68 -2.86 3.48
C ILE A 24 -10.22 -1.96 4.61
N ALA A 25 -9.51 -0.86 4.33
CA ALA A 25 -9.08 0.10 5.35
C ALA A 25 -10.26 0.62 6.17
N LYS A 26 -11.37 0.97 5.51
CA LYS A 26 -12.60 1.39 6.18
C LYS A 26 -13.17 0.29 7.07
N SER A 27 -13.24 -0.95 6.58
CA SER A 27 -13.75 -2.08 7.35
C SER A 27 -12.88 -2.40 8.57
N LEU A 28 -11.55 -2.27 8.44
CA LEU A 28 -10.62 -2.43 9.55
C LEU A 28 -10.76 -1.29 10.57
N ALA A 29 -10.96 -0.05 10.11
CA ALA A 29 -11.23 1.10 10.96
C ALA A 29 -12.57 0.97 11.71
N GLU A 30 -13.64 0.46 11.07
CA GLU A 30 -14.92 0.13 11.72
C GLU A 30 -14.73 -0.89 12.87
N ALA A 31 -13.80 -1.83 12.70
CA ALA A 31 -13.44 -2.79 13.74
C ALA A 31 -12.47 -2.22 14.81
N GLY A 32 -12.04 -0.96 14.67
CA GLY A 32 -11.18 -0.25 15.62
C GLY A 32 -9.67 -0.39 15.39
N ALA A 33 -9.25 -0.90 14.23
CA ALA A 33 -7.82 -0.96 13.89
C ALA A 33 -7.25 0.43 13.57
N GLU A 34 -5.99 0.64 13.92
CA GLU A 34 -5.21 1.80 13.50
C GLU A 34 -4.67 1.58 12.08
N ILE A 35 -4.83 2.56 11.20
CA ILE A 35 -4.58 2.43 9.77
C ILE A 35 -3.28 3.11 9.35
N LEU A 36 -2.39 2.37 8.69
CA LEU A 36 -1.20 2.87 7.98
C LEU A 36 -1.38 2.55 6.50
N ILE A 37 -1.04 3.49 5.62
CA ILE A 37 -1.27 3.31 4.17
C ILE A 37 0.01 3.45 3.36
N GLY A 38 0.23 2.53 2.44
CA GLY A 38 1.23 2.62 1.39
C GLY A 38 0.58 3.09 0.09
N THR A 39 0.97 4.27 -0.38
CA THR A 39 0.44 4.87 -1.61
C THR A 39 1.54 4.91 -2.67
N TRP A 40 1.20 4.55 -3.91
CA TRP A 40 2.16 4.56 -5.01
C TRP A 40 2.79 5.95 -5.16
N ALA A 41 4.11 6.05 -5.07
CA ALA A 41 4.83 7.33 -4.95
C ALA A 41 4.34 8.40 -5.96
N PRO A 42 4.10 8.08 -7.25
CA PRO A 42 3.60 9.03 -8.24
C PRO A 42 2.26 9.69 -7.97
N ILE A 43 1.41 9.10 -7.14
CA ILE A 43 0.05 9.59 -6.85
C ILE A 43 -0.11 10.11 -5.42
N VAL A 44 0.96 10.09 -4.60
CA VAL A 44 0.93 10.61 -3.22
C VAL A 44 0.45 12.06 -3.16
N LYS A 45 0.95 12.92 -4.04
CA LYS A 45 0.57 14.34 -4.11
C LYS A 45 -0.93 14.51 -4.33
N ILE A 46 -1.48 13.87 -5.35
CA ILE A 46 -2.90 14.01 -5.70
C ILE A 46 -3.80 13.39 -4.62
N PHE A 47 -3.38 12.29 -3.99
CA PHE A 47 -4.08 11.72 -2.84
C PHE A 47 -4.13 12.71 -1.67
N LYS A 48 -2.98 13.27 -1.26
CA LYS A 48 -2.90 14.24 -0.16
C LYS A 48 -3.70 15.51 -0.44
N THR A 49 -3.65 16.04 -1.66
CA THR A 49 -4.47 17.18 -2.06
C THR A 49 -5.96 16.85 -2.01
N SER A 50 -6.37 15.67 -2.49
CA SER A 50 -7.77 15.24 -2.44
C SER A 50 -8.27 15.08 -1.00
N TRP A 51 -7.43 14.49 -0.13
CA TRP A 51 -7.72 14.36 1.30
C TRP A 51 -7.87 15.73 1.98
N ALA A 52 -6.91 16.65 1.79
CA ALA A 52 -6.94 17.97 2.40
C ALA A 52 -8.13 18.83 1.94
N ASN A 53 -8.61 18.60 0.71
CA ASN A 53 -9.78 19.30 0.17
C ASN A 53 -11.12 18.63 0.53
N GLY A 54 -11.12 17.61 1.39
CA GLY A 54 -12.33 16.92 1.84
C GLY A 54 -12.99 16.04 0.77
N LYS A 55 -12.29 15.71 -0.32
CA LYS A 55 -12.86 14.90 -1.42
C LYS A 55 -13.32 13.51 -0.95
N PHE A 56 -12.67 12.99 0.10
CA PHE A 56 -12.93 11.66 0.66
C PHE A 56 -13.84 11.69 1.90
N ASP A 57 -14.39 12.84 2.30
CA ASP A 57 -15.08 12.96 3.59
C ASP A 57 -16.32 12.07 3.69
N GLU A 58 -17.12 12.00 2.62
CA GLU A 58 -18.28 11.10 2.56
C GLU A 58 -17.87 9.62 2.67
N SER A 59 -16.79 9.22 1.97
CA SER A 59 -16.33 7.84 1.97
C SER A 59 -15.60 7.46 3.27
N ARG A 60 -15.07 8.43 4.03
CA ARG A 60 -14.45 8.25 5.36
C ARG A 60 -15.45 8.01 6.49
N LYS A 61 -16.72 8.42 6.37
CA LYS A 61 -17.71 8.27 7.46
C LYS A 61 -17.84 6.82 7.91
N LEU A 62 -17.65 6.59 9.21
CA LEU A 62 -17.82 5.31 9.88
C LEU A 62 -19.23 5.22 10.50
N SER A 63 -19.67 4.00 10.81
CA SER A 63 -20.97 3.70 11.40
C SER A 63 -21.20 4.35 12.76
N ASN A 64 -20.12 4.60 13.51
CA ASN A 64 -20.15 5.24 14.83
C ASN A 64 -20.18 6.78 14.76
N GLY A 65 -20.28 7.37 13.57
CA GLY A 65 -20.31 8.81 13.36
C GLY A 65 -18.93 9.49 13.32
N GLN A 66 -17.84 8.75 13.55
CA GLN A 66 -16.48 9.25 13.34
C GLN A 66 -16.07 9.16 11.87
N MET A 67 -14.95 9.78 11.51
CA MET A 67 -14.32 9.60 10.21
C MET A 67 -13.15 8.63 10.33
N MET A 68 -12.96 7.80 9.30
CA MET A 68 -11.74 7.03 9.13
C MET A 68 -10.56 8.01 9.02
N GLU A 69 -9.55 7.79 9.86
CA GLU A 69 -8.25 8.44 9.81
C GLU A 69 -7.19 7.38 9.52
N PHE A 70 -6.08 7.80 8.90
CA PHE A 70 -4.86 7.00 8.89
C PHE A 70 -3.81 7.68 9.77
N LEU A 71 -3.03 6.88 10.49
CA LEU A 71 -1.92 7.36 11.31
C LEU A 71 -0.83 8.01 10.45
N LYS A 72 -0.46 7.37 9.34
CA LYS A 72 0.53 7.87 8.39
C LYS A 72 0.36 7.27 6.99
N LEU A 73 0.67 8.08 5.99
CA LEU A 73 0.83 7.67 4.59
C LEU A 73 2.33 7.57 4.27
N TYR A 74 2.72 6.44 3.69
CA TYR A 74 4.06 6.17 3.19
C TYR A 74 4.07 6.16 1.66
N PRO A 75 4.87 7.02 0.99
CA PRO A 75 5.19 6.84 -0.41
C PRO A 75 5.84 5.47 -0.60
N MET A 76 5.37 4.70 -1.57
CA MET A 76 5.86 3.35 -1.80
C MET A 76 5.87 3.02 -3.28
N ASP A 77 6.83 2.23 -3.74
CA ASP A 77 6.77 1.56 -5.02
C ASP A 77 7.19 0.10 -4.84
N ALA A 78 6.20 -0.78 -4.89
CA ALA A 78 6.35 -2.18 -4.51
C ALA A 78 7.06 -3.04 -5.58
N VAL A 79 7.54 -2.42 -6.68
CA VAL A 79 8.41 -3.09 -7.66
C VAL A 79 9.89 -3.04 -7.28
N TYR A 80 10.26 -2.26 -6.25
CA TYR A 80 11.63 -2.15 -5.76
C TYR A 80 11.72 -2.62 -4.31
N ASP A 81 12.57 -3.63 -4.08
CA ASP A 81 12.83 -4.12 -2.73
C ASP A 81 13.68 -3.12 -1.94
N ASN A 82 14.73 -2.59 -2.57
CA ASN A 82 15.67 -1.64 -1.96
C ASN A 82 15.88 -0.40 -2.85
N MET A 83 16.26 0.73 -2.26
CA MET A 83 16.54 1.97 -3.01
C MET A 83 17.68 1.85 -4.04
N GLN A 84 18.60 0.92 -3.84
CA GLN A 84 19.66 0.61 -4.80
C GLN A 84 19.12 -0.04 -6.10
N ASP A 85 17.97 -0.71 -6.03
CA ASP A 85 17.34 -1.40 -7.16
C ASP A 85 16.57 -0.41 -8.05
N VAL A 86 16.37 0.83 -7.59
CA VAL A 86 15.63 1.86 -8.31
C VAL A 86 16.53 2.47 -9.41
N PRO A 87 16.10 2.43 -10.68
CA PRO A 87 16.83 3.05 -11.79
C PRO A 87 16.96 4.57 -11.63
N GLU A 88 18.05 5.15 -12.16
CA GLU A 88 18.30 6.59 -12.07
C GLU A 88 17.21 7.43 -12.76
N GLU A 89 16.64 6.92 -13.85
CA GLU A 89 15.50 7.55 -14.54
C GLU A 89 14.24 7.65 -13.66
N VAL A 90 14.05 6.69 -12.74
CA VAL A 90 12.94 6.71 -11.78
C VAL A 90 13.27 7.68 -10.65
N LYS A 91 14.49 7.64 -10.10
CA LYS A 91 14.95 8.57 -9.05
C LYS A 91 14.81 10.03 -9.46
N THR A 92 15.17 10.34 -10.70
CA THR A 92 15.14 11.71 -11.25
C THR A 92 13.75 12.13 -11.76
N ASN A 93 12.79 11.22 -11.85
CA ASN A 93 11.43 11.53 -12.25
C ASN A 93 10.79 12.50 -11.23
N LYS A 94 10.17 13.59 -11.72
CA LYS A 94 9.55 14.62 -10.86
C LYS A 94 8.53 14.10 -9.85
N ARG A 95 7.91 12.94 -10.12
CA ARG A 95 6.93 12.30 -9.25
C ARG A 95 7.56 11.45 -8.13
N TYR A 96 8.85 11.14 -8.24
CA TYR A 96 9.64 10.39 -7.25
C TYR A 96 10.67 11.27 -6.55
N ALA A 97 11.22 12.27 -7.24
CA ALA A 97 12.38 13.07 -6.80
C ALA A 97 12.18 13.83 -5.47
N GLU A 98 10.95 13.96 -4.99
CA GLU A 98 10.66 14.56 -3.66
C GLU A 98 10.75 13.56 -2.50
N PHE A 99 10.80 12.25 -2.80
CA PHE A 99 10.80 11.18 -1.82
C PHE A 99 12.18 10.51 -1.81
N SER A 100 12.76 10.35 -0.62
CA SER A 100 14.04 9.66 -0.45
C SER A 100 13.89 8.18 -0.09
N HIS A 101 12.70 7.75 0.33
CA HIS A 101 12.43 6.44 0.92
C HIS A 101 11.09 5.89 0.45
N TYR A 102 11.09 5.09 -0.61
CA TYR A 102 9.87 4.50 -1.19
C TYR A 102 10.02 3.04 -1.64
N ALA A 103 11.21 2.44 -1.56
CA ALA A 103 11.37 1.00 -1.72
C ALA A 103 10.80 0.25 -0.51
N ILE A 104 10.46 -1.03 -0.67
CA ILE A 104 9.80 -1.83 0.38
C ILE A 104 10.62 -1.85 1.68
N SER A 105 11.94 -2.07 1.60
CA SER A 105 12.84 -2.10 2.77
C SER A 105 12.75 -0.82 3.59
N ASP A 106 12.73 0.33 2.91
CA ASP A 106 12.76 1.65 3.52
C ASP A 106 11.41 2.02 4.12
N VAL A 107 10.31 1.62 3.48
CA VAL A 107 8.97 1.79 4.05
C VAL A 107 8.82 0.97 5.32
N VAL A 108 9.28 -0.28 5.32
CA VAL A 108 9.24 -1.15 6.51
C VAL A 108 10.09 -0.58 7.64
N ALA A 109 11.31 -0.10 7.35
CA ALA A 109 12.16 0.55 8.34
C ALA A 109 11.52 1.81 8.94
N GLN A 110 10.84 2.62 8.12
CA GLN A 110 10.11 3.78 8.62
C GLN A 110 8.91 3.38 9.50
N VAL A 111 8.12 2.38 9.09
CA VAL A 111 7.00 1.87 9.90
C VAL A 111 7.50 1.33 11.25
N GLU A 112 8.61 0.61 11.26
CA GLU A 112 9.24 0.12 12.49
C GLU A 112 9.69 1.27 13.39
N ALA A 113 10.34 2.29 12.83
CA ALA A 113 10.77 3.46 13.59
C ALA A 113 9.60 4.28 14.16
N ASP A 114 8.52 4.44 13.37
CA ASP A 114 7.37 5.26 13.75
C ASP A 114 6.44 4.53 14.75
N TYR A 115 6.22 3.22 14.56
CA TYR A 115 5.14 2.48 15.24
C TYR A 115 5.56 1.11 15.80
N GLY A 116 6.83 0.71 15.62
CA GLY A 116 7.37 -0.57 16.09
C GLY A 116 6.88 -1.74 15.25
N GLN A 117 5.71 -2.29 15.59
CA GLN A 117 5.21 -3.51 14.99
C GLN A 117 3.79 -3.34 14.43
N ILE A 118 3.46 -4.14 13.41
CA ILE A 118 2.11 -4.25 12.86
C ILE A 118 1.45 -5.59 13.23
N ASP A 119 0.14 -5.66 13.09
CA ASP A 119 -0.66 -6.86 13.30
C ASP A 119 -1.24 -7.41 11.99
N ILE A 120 -1.52 -6.53 11.02
CA ILE A 120 -2.21 -6.88 9.78
C ILE A 120 -1.48 -6.27 8.58
N LEU A 121 -1.18 -7.10 7.58
CA LEU A 121 -0.68 -6.66 6.28
C LEU A 121 -1.74 -6.89 5.21
N VAL A 122 -2.12 -5.85 4.49
CA VAL A 122 -3.03 -5.94 3.34
C VAL A 122 -2.28 -5.55 2.07
N HIS A 123 -2.29 -6.44 1.08
CA HIS A 123 -1.81 -6.19 -0.28
C HIS A 123 -3.02 -6.01 -1.21
N SER A 124 -3.21 -4.78 -1.67
CA SER A 124 -4.30 -4.38 -2.55
C SER A 124 -3.75 -3.58 -3.74
N LEU A 125 -2.71 -4.11 -4.40
CA LEU A 125 -2.10 -3.51 -5.58
C LEU A 125 -1.89 -4.57 -6.67
N ALA A 126 -2.03 -4.15 -7.92
CA ALA A 126 -1.70 -4.92 -9.11
C ALA A 126 -1.43 -3.95 -10.26
N ASN A 127 -0.54 -4.33 -11.17
CA ASN A 127 -0.26 -3.58 -12.38
C ASN A 127 0.18 -4.53 -13.49
N ALA A 128 -0.19 -4.24 -14.74
CA ALA A 128 0.25 -5.02 -15.89
C ALA A 128 0.28 -4.10 -17.12
N PRO A 129 1.47 -3.81 -17.69
CA PRO A 129 1.58 -2.86 -18.80
C PRO A 129 0.92 -3.37 -20.09
N GLU A 130 0.71 -4.69 -20.21
CA GLU A 130 0.12 -5.33 -21.39
C GLU A 130 -1.22 -6.02 -21.08
N VAL A 131 -1.95 -5.58 -20.05
CA VAL A 131 -3.19 -6.23 -19.57
C VAL A 131 -4.28 -6.40 -20.63
N THR A 132 -4.29 -5.56 -21.66
CA THR A 132 -5.27 -5.60 -22.75
C THR A 132 -4.91 -6.59 -23.85
N LYS A 133 -3.70 -7.15 -23.85
CA LYS A 133 -3.28 -8.16 -24.84
C LYS A 133 -3.75 -9.55 -24.44
N SER A 134 -3.93 -10.40 -25.44
CA SER A 134 -4.05 -11.83 -25.19
C SER A 134 -2.72 -12.38 -24.64
N LEU A 135 -2.77 -13.51 -23.91
CA LEU A 135 -1.54 -14.14 -23.41
C LEU A 135 -0.62 -14.59 -24.56
N LEU A 136 -1.18 -14.93 -25.73
CA LEU A 136 -0.42 -15.34 -26.92
C LEU A 136 0.42 -14.19 -27.50
N ASP A 137 -0.03 -12.95 -27.30
CA ASP A 137 0.63 -11.72 -27.79
C ASP A 137 1.42 -10.97 -26.70
N THR A 138 1.41 -11.48 -25.47
CA THR A 138 2.06 -10.84 -24.34
C THR A 138 3.57 -11.04 -24.43
N SER A 139 4.32 -9.95 -24.36
CA SER A 139 5.78 -10.03 -24.37
C SER A 139 6.31 -10.62 -23.06
N ARG A 140 7.51 -11.21 -23.10
CA ARG A 140 8.20 -11.67 -21.89
C ARG A 140 8.36 -10.53 -20.87
N GLN A 141 8.69 -9.33 -21.33
CA GLN A 141 8.89 -8.16 -20.45
C GLN A 141 7.57 -7.74 -19.79
N GLY A 142 6.49 -7.67 -20.55
CA GLY A 142 5.16 -7.33 -20.02
C GLY A 142 4.66 -8.34 -18.99
N TYR A 143 4.84 -9.64 -19.27
CA TYR A 143 4.48 -10.71 -18.33
C TYR A 143 5.29 -10.62 -17.02
N LEU A 144 6.61 -10.47 -17.12
CA LEU A 144 7.47 -10.37 -15.93
C LEU A 144 7.20 -9.08 -15.13
N ALA A 145 6.88 -7.97 -15.77
CA ALA A 145 6.47 -6.74 -15.10
C ALA A 145 5.16 -6.93 -14.33
N ALA A 146 4.19 -7.64 -14.90
CA ALA A 146 2.94 -7.98 -14.22
C ALA A 146 3.18 -8.87 -13.00
N MET A 147 4.00 -9.93 -13.14
CA MET A 147 4.36 -10.82 -12.04
C MET A 147 5.15 -10.11 -10.95
N SER A 148 6.08 -9.22 -11.31
CA SER A 148 6.86 -8.42 -10.37
C SER A 148 5.94 -7.54 -9.51
N SER A 149 5.12 -6.72 -10.16
CA SER A 149 4.28 -5.74 -9.47
C SER A 149 3.05 -6.34 -8.78
N SER A 150 2.52 -7.48 -9.24
CA SER A 150 1.23 -8.01 -8.76
C SER A 150 1.33 -9.29 -7.94
N ALA A 151 2.44 -10.04 -8.03
CA ALA A 151 2.64 -11.28 -7.27
C ALA A 151 3.87 -11.22 -6.37
N TYR A 152 5.05 -10.91 -6.93
CA TYR A 152 6.29 -10.87 -6.15
C TYR A 152 6.28 -9.74 -5.11
N SER A 153 5.63 -8.62 -5.42
CA SER A 153 5.41 -7.52 -4.46
C SER A 153 4.75 -7.98 -3.15
N PHE A 154 3.82 -8.95 -3.18
CA PHE A 154 3.26 -9.54 -1.95
C PHE A 154 4.30 -10.34 -1.18
N VAL A 155 5.10 -11.16 -1.89
CA VAL A 155 6.19 -11.95 -1.28
C VAL A 155 7.20 -11.02 -0.60
N SER A 156 7.60 -9.95 -1.28
CA SER A 156 8.54 -8.98 -0.73
C SER A 156 7.98 -8.24 0.48
N LEU A 157 6.75 -7.71 0.40
CA LEU A 157 6.09 -7.06 1.53
C LEU A 157 6.01 -8.01 2.73
N LEU A 158 5.55 -9.25 2.54
CA LEU A 158 5.42 -10.21 3.63
C LEU A 158 6.79 -10.61 4.22
N SER A 159 7.81 -10.78 3.39
CA SER A 159 9.18 -11.09 3.83
C SER A 159 9.77 -9.99 4.73
N HIS A 160 9.55 -8.72 4.37
CA HIS A 160 10.06 -7.58 5.13
C HIS A 160 9.19 -7.27 6.35
N PHE A 161 7.88 -7.10 6.17
CA PHE A 161 6.95 -6.82 7.28
C PHE A 161 6.84 -7.97 8.27
N GLY A 162 7.00 -9.22 7.84
CA GLY A 162 6.94 -10.39 8.71
C GLY A 162 7.95 -10.35 9.88
N ARG A 163 9.04 -9.59 9.73
CA ARG A 163 10.05 -9.38 10.79
C ARG A 163 9.58 -8.41 11.88
N ILE A 164 8.66 -7.51 11.54
CA ILE A 164 8.06 -6.52 12.45
C ILE A 164 6.57 -6.78 12.66
N MET A 165 6.10 -7.99 12.35
CA MET A 165 4.72 -8.39 12.58
C MET A 165 4.61 -9.10 13.92
N LYS A 166 3.62 -8.74 14.73
CA LYS A 166 3.38 -9.40 16.01
C LYS A 166 3.03 -10.88 15.82
N PRO A 167 3.32 -11.75 16.80
CA PRO A 167 2.79 -13.11 16.83
C PRO A 167 1.27 -13.10 16.64
N HIS A 168 0.76 -14.06 15.86
CA HIS A 168 -0.65 -14.14 15.46
C HIS A 168 -1.14 -12.98 14.57
N GLY A 169 -0.23 -12.19 14.00
CA GLY A 169 -0.54 -11.30 12.89
C GLY A 169 -0.98 -12.07 11.65
N SER A 170 -1.62 -11.37 10.71
CA SER A 170 -2.16 -11.98 9.50
C SER A 170 -1.90 -11.11 8.27
N ALA A 171 -1.82 -11.76 7.12
CA ALA A 171 -1.70 -11.10 5.83
C ALA A 171 -2.87 -11.46 4.92
N LEU A 172 -3.34 -10.50 4.14
CA LEU A 172 -4.41 -10.65 3.17
C LEU A 172 -3.98 -10.06 1.82
N ASN A 173 -4.31 -10.75 0.73
CA ASN A 173 -4.18 -10.25 -0.64
C ASN A 173 -5.49 -10.45 -1.41
N LEU A 174 -5.60 -9.83 -2.58
CA LEU A 174 -6.75 -9.92 -3.47
C LEU A 174 -6.39 -10.70 -4.74
N THR A 175 -7.30 -11.54 -5.22
CA THR A 175 -7.16 -12.33 -6.45
C THR A 175 -8.52 -12.49 -7.14
N TYR A 176 -8.56 -13.10 -8.33
CA TYR A 176 -9.77 -13.42 -9.10
C TYR A 176 -9.96 -14.92 -9.28
#